data_AF-A0A4V3DBB8-F1
#
_entry.id   AF-A0A4V3DBB8-F1
#
_cell.length_a   1.000
_cell.length_b   1.000
_cell.length_c   1.000
_cell.angle_alpha   90.00
_cell.angle_beta   90.00
_cell.angle_gamma   90.00
#
_symmetry.space_group_name_H-M   'P 1'
#
loop_
_entity.id
_entity.type
_entity.pdbx_description
1 polymer ?
#
loop_
_entity_poly.entity_id
_entity_poly.type
_entity_poly.pdbx_seq_one_letter_code
_entity_poly.pdbx_strand_id
1 'polypeptide(L)'
;MTATLTSREGPRLVMRTLARHLAPIQPRRLLVAAGRQLTPRQLTGLRTVLGALEQGSWIGGLEAHVPNRGDRFAVFGEIVERLRSPRPLYLEFGVHEGRTLRWWSEHLAAPGARMIGFDSFDGLPGDWHADAPAGSFATGRVPQIDDPRVEIVPGWFSDTLPGRELPPHDELVVNVDCDLYSSTREVLDWLEQHLRPGTLVYFDDLFDHDAELRAVWEWVDAHPETVRPLSMARWGQHLLLEYRTQP
;
A
#
# COMPACT_ATOMS: atom_id res chain seq x y z
N MET A 1 54.69 44.44 -34.94
CA MET A 1 55.27 44.05 -33.63
C MET A 1 54.21 44.34 -32.58
N THR A 2 53.79 43.46 -31.68
CA THR A 2 54.00 42.02 -31.46
C THR A 2 52.86 41.61 -30.50
N ALA A 3 52.40 40.37 -30.62
CA ALA A 3 51.59 39.54 -29.71
C ALA A 3 51.31 40.09 -28.29
N THR A 4 50.22 39.73 -27.61
CA THR A 4 49.92 38.33 -27.28
C THR A 4 48.53 38.21 -26.65
N LEU A 5 47.63 37.47 -27.31
CA LEU A 5 46.45 36.87 -26.69
C LEU A 5 46.91 35.64 -25.91
N THR A 6 46.97 35.72 -24.58
CA THR A 6 47.18 34.54 -23.73
C THR A 6 45.82 34.01 -23.24
N SER A 7 45.18 33.18 -24.05
CA SER A 7 44.10 32.29 -23.58
C SER A 7 44.72 31.15 -22.75
N ARG A 8 44.67 31.26 -21.42
CA ARG A 8 45.12 30.19 -20.50
C ARG A 8 44.02 29.67 -19.57
N GLU A 9 42.76 29.73 -20.00
CA GLU A 9 41.63 29.13 -19.25
C GLU A 9 40.96 27.94 -19.96
N GLY A 10 41.48 27.48 -21.10
CA GLY A 10 40.82 26.47 -21.95
C GLY A 10 40.75 25.03 -21.40
N PRO A 11 41.84 24.41 -20.88
CA PRO A 11 41.82 22.97 -20.59
C PRO A 11 41.31 22.60 -19.19
N ARG A 12 41.67 23.38 -18.16
CA ARG A 12 41.33 23.06 -16.75
C ARG A 12 39.88 23.33 -16.42
N LEU A 13 39.27 24.37 -17.02
CA LEU A 13 37.86 24.67 -16.86
C LEU A 13 37.00 23.61 -17.58
N VAL A 14 37.36 23.25 -18.82
CA VAL A 14 36.69 22.18 -19.57
C VAL A 14 36.79 20.83 -18.85
N MET A 15 37.95 20.47 -18.30
CA MET A 15 38.10 19.25 -17.50
C MET A 15 37.29 19.28 -16.19
N ARG A 16 37.18 20.43 -15.52
CA ARG A 16 36.35 20.57 -14.31
C ARG A 16 34.84 20.53 -14.61
N THR A 17 34.42 21.05 -15.75
CA THR A 17 33.03 21.00 -16.21
C THR A 17 32.67 19.60 -16.69
N LEU A 18 33.54 18.95 -17.46
CA LEU A 18 33.41 17.53 -17.82
C LEU A 18 33.40 16.63 -16.58
N ALA A 19 34.30 16.85 -15.62
CA ALA A 19 34.32 16.11 -14.37
C ALA A 19 33.04 16.33 -13.55
N ARG A 20 32.46 17.55 -13.54
CA ARG A 20 31.16 17.82 -12.90
C ARG A 20 29.99 17.14 -13.62
N HIS A 21 30.01 17.06 -14.95
CA HIS A 21 28.99 16.35 -15.72
C HIS A 21 29.15 14.82 -15.67
N LEU A 22 30.38 14.32 -15.56
CA LEU A 22 30.70 12.90 -15.45
C LEU A 22 30.64 12.38 -14.01
N ALA A 23 30.78 13.24 -13.01
CA ALA A 23 30.68 12.90 -11.59
C ALA A 23 29.36 12.24 -11.18
N PRO A 24 28.17 12.62 -11.68
CA PRO A 24 26.94 11.85 -11.45
C PRO A 24 26.85 10.58 -12.34
N ILE A 25 27.57 10.54 -13.46
CA ILE A 25 27.58 9.41 -14.39
C ILE A 25 28.42 8.24 -13.84
N GLN A 26 29.53 8.51 -13.15
CA GLN A 26 30.42 7.47 -12.62
C GLN A 26 29.78 6.60 -11.51
N PRO A 27 29.11 7.16 -10.48
CA PRO A 27 28.34 6.39 -9.50
C PRO A 27 27.22 5.58 -10.15
N ARG A 28 26.47 6.17 -11.10
CA ARG A 28 25.42 5.46 -11.83
C ARG A 28 25.99 4.26 -12.60
N ARG A 29 27.12 4.42 -13.29
CA ARG A 29 27.78 3.32 -14.00
C ARG A 29 28.23 2.21 -13.04
N LEU A 30 28.76 2.57 -11.88
CA LEU A 30 29.12 1.59 -10.85
C LEU A 30 27.90 0.83 -10.34
N LEU A 31 26.80 1.52 -10.05
CA LEU A 31 25.55 0.91 -9.60
C LEU A 31 24.94 -0.03 -10.65
N VAL A 32 24.93 0.38 -11.92
CA VAL A 32 24.47 -0.46 -13.03
C VAL A 32 25.36 -1.71 -13.17
N ALA A 33 26.68 -1.57 -13.01
CA ALA A 33 27.59 -2.71 -13.05
C ALA A 33 27.39 -3.65 -11.85
N ALA A 34 27.23 -3.10 -10.64
CA ALA A 34 26.98 -3.85 -9.42
C ALA A 34 25.62 -4.60 -9.47
N GLY A 35 24.59 -3.96 -10.03
CA GLY A 35 23.26 -4.55 -10.20
C GLY A 35 23.25 -5.86 -10.98
N ARG A 36 24.21 -6.06 -11.89
CA ARG A 36 24.38 -7.32 -12.64
C ARG A 36 24.71 -8.53 -11.76
N GLN A 37 25.22 -8.29 -10.55
CA GLN A 37 25.59 -9.33 -9.58
C GLN A 37 24.50 -9.53 -8.52
N LEU A 38 23.45 -8.71 -8.52
CA LEU A 38 22.36 -8.82 -7.57
C LEU A 38 21.33 -9.85 -8.03
N THR A 39 20.90 -10.68 -7.11
CA THR A 39 19.78 -11.59 -7.31
C THR A 39 18.44 -10.83 -7.24
N PRO A 40 17.36 -11.39 -7.81
CA PRO A 40 16.02 -10.82 -7.67
C PRO A 40 15.62 -10.54 -6.21
N ARG A 41 15.95 -11.44 -5.27
CA ARG A 41 15.72 -11.23 -3.82
C ARG A 41 16.46 -10.02 -3.26
N GLN A 42 17.72 -9.82 -3.65
CA GLN A 42 18.49 -8.66 -3.22
C GLN A 42 17.91 -7.36 -3.77
N LEU A 43 17.40 -7.38 -5.01
CA LEU A 43 16.69 -6.23 -5.58
C LEU A 43 15.39 -5.94 -4.84
N THR A 44 14.60 -6.96 -4.49
CA THR A 44 13.42 -6.80 -3.61
C THR A 44 13.82 -6.17 -2.26
N GLY A 45 14.88 -6.64 -1.62
CA GLY A 45 15.35 -6.05 -0.36
C GLY A 45 15.73 -4.57 -0.49
N LEU A 46 16.34 -4.16 -1.62
CA LEU A 46 16.64 -2.74 -1.87
C LEU A 46 15.37 -1.90 -2.08
N ARG A 47 14.34 -2.46 -2.72
CA ARG A 47 13.03 -1.80 -2.85
C ARG A 47 12.36 -1.62 -1.49
N THR A 48 12.41 -2.63 -0.61
CA THR A 48 11.91 -2.51 0.76
C THR A 48 12.61 -1.41 1.54
N VAL A 49 13.93 -1.29 1.40
CA VAL A 49 14.68 -0.19 2.03
C VAL A 49 14.24 1.17 1.48
N LEU A 50 14.08 1.30 0.16
CA LEU A 50 13.60 2.55 -0.44
C LEU A 50 12.21 2.92 0.07
N GLY A 51 11.26 1.98 0.03
CA GLY A 51 9.90 2.19 0.51
C GLY A 51 9.84 2.64 1.97
N ALA A 52 10.63 2.02 2.85
CA ALA A 52 10.72 2.42 4.25
C ALA A 52 11.30 3.84 4.44
N LEU A 53 12.29 4.24 3.64
CA LEU A 53 12.87 5.59 3.69
C LEU A 53 11.87 6.64 3.21
N GLU A 54 11.15 6.36 2.12
CA GLU A 54 10.12 7.26 1.59
C GLU A 54 8.95 7.40 2.55
N GLN A 55 8.47 6.29 3.13
CA GLN A 55 7.44 6.31 4.16
C GLN A 55 7.89 7.11 5.39
N GLY A 56 9.13 6.93 5.85
CA GLY A 56 9.70 7.71 6.94
C GLY A 56 9.79 9.20 6.62
N SER A 57 10.16 9.55 5.38
CA SER A 57 10.16 10.94 4.90
C SER A 57 8.77 11.55 4.88
N TRP A 58 7.77 10.80 4.40
CA TRP A 58 6.38 11.21 4.38
C TRP A 58 5.85 11.45 5.81
N ILE A 59 6.03 10.47 6.71
CA ILE A 59 5.62 10.59 8.12
C ILE A 59 6.32 11.79 8.80
N GLY A 60 7.61 12.00 8.53
CA GLY A 60 8.37 13.13 9.07
C GLY A 60 7.91 14.50 8.56
N GLY A 61 7.19 14.54 7.44
CA GLY A 61 6.58 15.76 6.90
C GLY A 61 5.18 16.06 7.45
N LEU A 62 4.56 15.13 8.19
CA LEU A 62 3.22 15.32 8.76
C LEU A 62 3.26 16.24 9.98
N GLU A 63 2.26 17.11 10.10
CA GLU A 63 2.11 17.95 11.31
C GLU A 63 1.72 17.14 12.55
N ALA A 64 0.94 16.07 12.35
CA ALA A 64 0.42 15.24 13.43
C ALA A 64 1.27 13.96 13.60
N HIS A 65 1.52 13.58 14.85
CA HIS A 65 2.15 12.31 15.18
C HIS A 65 1.26 11.13 14.78
N VAL A 66 1.84 10.16 14.07
CA VAL A 66 1.20 8.88 13.72
C VAL A 66 1.69 7.80 14.71
N PRO A 67 0.84 7.33 15.64
CA PRO A 67 1.22 6.32 16.62
C PRO A 67 1.51 4.96 15.96
N ASN A 68 2.58 4.31 16.42
CA ASN A 68 2.94 2.94 16.04
C ASN A 68 2.36 1.95 17.07
N ARG A 69 1.35 1.19 16.66
CA ARG A 69 0.71 0.12 17.45
C ARG A 69 1.57 -1.15 17.42
N GLY A 70 1.30 -2.05 18.36
CA GLY A 70 2.10 -3.28 18.53
C GLY A 70 2.06 -4.21 17.31
N ASP A 71 0.86 -4.41 16.75
CA ASP A 71 0.63 -5.26 15.58
C ASP A 71 -0.66 -4.82 14.84
N ARG A 72 -1.00 -5.54 13.76
CA ARG A 72 -2.22 -5.31 12.98
C ARG A 72 -3.51 -5.40 13.80
N PHE A 73 -3.60 -6.32 14.75
CA PHE A 73 -4.80 -6.50 15.56
C PHE A 73 -5.01 -5.35 16.54
N ALA A 74 -3.93 -4.73 17.02
CA ALA A 74 -4.01 -3.49 17.79
C ALA A 74 -4.53 -2.31 16.96
N VAL A 75 -4.21 -2.26 15.65
CA VAL A 75 -4.81 -1.28 14.72
C VAL A 75 -6.29 -1.59 14.49
N PHE A 76 -6.66 -2.85 14.29
CA PHE A 76 -8.07 -3.23 14.16
C PHE A 76 -8.88 -2.93 15.42
N GLY A 77 -8.30 -3.14 16.61
CA GLY A 77 -8.91 -2.74 17.88
C GLY A 77 -9.19 -1.23 17.94
N GLU A 78 -8.24 -0.40 17.50
CA GLU A 78 -8.44 1.04 17.38
C GLU A 78 -9.59 1.38 16.41
N ILE A 79 -9.71 0.67 15.28
CA ILE A 79 -10.81 0.89 14.34
C ILE A 79 -12.16 0.57 15.02
N VAL A 80 -12.27 -0.59 15.68
CA VAL A 80 -13.48 -0.98 16.42
C VAL A 80 -13.85 0.07 17.47
N GLU A 81 -12.86 0.59 18.20
CA GLU A 81 -13.04 1.67 19.19
C GLU A 81 -13.43 3.01 18.59
N ARG A 82 -13.28 3.23 17.28
CA ARG A 82 -13.67 4.47 16.57
C ARG A 82 -15.10 4.41 16.04
N LEU A 83 -15.60 3.23 15.68
CA LEU A 83 -16.95 3.05 15.13
C LEU A 83 -18.02 3.44 16.16
N ARG A 84 -19.07 4.13 15.71
CA ARG A 84 -20.15 4.63 16.57
C ARG A 84 -21.54 4.17 16.11
N SER A 85 -21.67 3.70 14.88
CA SER A 85 -22.94 3.30 14.28
C SER A 85 -23.31 1.85 14.64
N PRO A 86 -24.62 1.54 14.75
CA PRO A 86 -25.08 0.16 14.77
C PRO A 86 -24.93 -0.58 13.42
N ARG A 87 -24.60 0.11 12.31
CA ARG A 87 -24.52 -0.47 10.95
C ARG A 87 -23.19 -0.20 10.23
N PRO A 88 -22.05 -0.65 10.78
CA PRO A 88 -20.78 -0.59 10.08
C PRO A 88 -20.72 -1.66 8.97
N LEU A 89 -20.10 -1.32 7.85
CA LEU A 89 -19.72 -2.25 6.79
C LEU A 89 -18.20 -2.41 6.78
N TYR A 90 -17.76 -3.65 6.84
CA TYR A 90 -16.36 -4.04 6.70
C TYR A 90 -16.14 -4.75 5.37
N LEU A 91 -15.13 -4.33 4.62
CA LEU A 91 -14.69 -4.97 3.38
C LEU A 91 -13.25 -5.48 3.56
N GLU A 92 -12.98 -6.72 3.12
CA GLU A 92 -11.64 -7.32 3.10
C GLU A 92 -11.30 -7.75 1.68
N PHE A 93 -10.18 -7.25 1.15
CA PHE A 93 -9.67 -7.59 -0.17
C PHE A 93 -8.39 -8.42 -0.02
N GLY A 94 -8.48 -9.71 -0.30
CA GLY A 94 -7.49 -10.72 0.10
C GLY A 94 -7.88 -11.35 1.44
N VAL A 95 -8.56 -12.50 1.38
CA VAL A 95 -9.11 -13.23 2.54
C VAL A 95 -8.25 -14.44 2.89
N HIS A 96 -7.67 -15.12 1.91
CA HIS A 96 -6.88 -16.34 2.06
C HIS A 96 -7.63 -17.40 2.92
N GLU A 97 -7.07 -17.79 4.07
CA GLU A 97 -7.67 -18.74 5.02
C GLU A 97 -8.73 -18.11 5.95
N GLY A 98 -9.00 -16.81 5.82
CA GLY A 98 -10.03 -16.08 6.57
C GLY A 98 -9.64 -15.71 8.00
N ARG A 99 -8.34 -15.64 8.32
CA ARG A 99 -7.86 -15.31 9.68
C ARG A 99 -8.32 -13.92 10.12
N THR A 100 -8.12 -12.92 9.26
CA THR A 100 -8.48 -11.53 9.56
C THR A 100 -9.99 -11.35 9.55
N LEU A 101 -10.67 -11.87 8.53
CA LEU A 101 -12.14 -11.84 8.46
C LEU A 101 -12.82 -12.51 9.69
N ARG A 102 -12.27 -13.62 10.19
CA ARG A 102 -12.75 -14.27 11.42
C ARG A 102 -12.54 -13.38 12.64
N TRP A 103 -11.37 -12.74 12.76
CA TRP A 103 -11.12 -11.80 13.84
C TRP A 103 -12.15 -10.66 13.81
N TRP A 104 -12.44 -10.11 12.63
CA TRP A 104 -13.46 -9.06 12.48
C TRP A 104 -14.87 -9.54 12.84
N SER A 105 -15.25 -10.75 12.45
CA SER A 105 -16.51 -11.38 12.85
C SER A 105 -16.65 -11.46 14.37
N GLU A 106 -15.59 -11.82 15.09
CA GLU A 106 -15.61 -11.94 16.55
C GLU A 106 -15.67 -10.57 17.27
N HIS A 107 -15.08 -9.52 16.68
CA HIS A 107 -14.86 -8.24 17.38
C HIS A 107 -15.81 -7.11 16.93
N LEU A 108 -16.33 -7.15 15.70
CA LEU A 108 -17.28 -6.16 15.19
C LEU A 108 -18.70 -6.48 15.65
N ALA A 109 -19.00 -6.33 16.93
CA ALA A 109 -20.24 -6.79 17.55
C ALA A 109 -21.50 -5.94 17.27
N ALA A 110 -21.42 -4.90 16.41
CA ALA A 110 -22.55 -4.02 16.15
C ALA A 110 -23.75 -4.81 15.53
N PRO A 111 -25.00 -4.61 15.99
CA PRO A 111 -26.14 -5.44 15.59
C PRO A 111 -26.43 -5.48 14.09
N GLY A 112 -26.19 -4.36 13.40
CA GLY A 112 -26.36 -4.21 11.96
C GLY A 112 -25.07 -4.34 11.17
N ALA A 113 -23.98 -4.81 11.79
CA ALA A 113 -22.71 -4.99 11.10
C ALA A 113 -22.84 -5.95 9.91
N ARG A 114 -22.09 -5.66 8.86
CA ARG A 114 -21.90 -6.54 7.70
C ARG A 114 -20.43 -6.61 7.37
N MET A 115 -19.99 -7.78 6.92
CA MET A 115 -18.61 -8.04 6.53
C MET A 115 -18.62 -8.74 5.18
N ILE A 116 -17.81 -8.26 4.23
CA ILE A 116 -17.70 -8.84 2.90
C ILE A 116 -16.22 -9.09 2.60
N GLY A 117 -15.84 -10.35 2.39
CA GLY A 117 -14.50 -10.73 1.97
C GLY A 117 -14.45 -11.04 0.47
N PHE A 118 -13.49 -10.49 -0.25
CA PHE A 118 -13.24 -10.70 -1.68
C PHE A 118 -11.91 -11.42 -1.87
N ASP A 119 -11.93 -12.55 -2.58
CA ASP A 119 -10.71 -13.31 -2.89
C ASP A 119 -10.97 -14.27 -4.06
N SER A 120 -9.96 -14.54 -4.88
CA SER A 120 -10.08 -15.55 -5.94
C SER A 120 -10.05 -16.96 -5.38
N PHE A 121 -9.36 -17.16 -4.25
CA PHE A 121 -8.92 -18.43 -3.67
C PHE A 121 -7.97 -19.25 -4.57
N ASP A 122 -7.62 -18.69 -5.73
CA ASP A 122 -6.69 -19.23 -6.73
C ASP A 122 -5.28 -18.64 -6.57
N GLY A 123 -5.07 -17.79 -5.56
CA GLY A 123 -3.80 -17.15 -5.25
C GLY A 123 -3.54 -15.91 -6.11
N LEU A 124 -2.28 -15.45 -6.09
CA LEU A 124 -1.88 -14.21 -6.77
C LEU A 124 -2.09 -14.27 -8.29
N PRO A 125 -2.65 -13.22 -8.93
CA PRO A 125 -2.83 -13.17 -10.39
C PRO A 125 -1.52 -12.95 -11.17
N GLY A 126 -0.43 -12.60 -10.49
CA GLY A 126 0.88 -12.33 -11.07
C GLY A 126 2.00 -12.51 -10.06
N ASP A 127 3.24 -12.40 -10.53
CA ASP A 127 4.42 -12.50 -9.67
C ASP A 127 4.54 -11.24 -8.79
N TRP A 128 4.67 -11.45 -7.48
CA TRP A 128 4.92 -10.35 -6.54
C TRP A 128 6.42 -10.10 -6.36
N HIS A 129 7.15 -11.14 -5.97
CA HIS A 129 8.60 -11.14 -5.90
C HIS A 129 9.13 -12.56 -6.12
N ALA A 130 10.47 -12.72 -6.06
CA ALA A 130 11.15 -13.96 -6.41
C ALA A 130 10.72 -15.21 -5.61
N ASP A 131 10.04 -15.03 -4.48
CA ASP A 131 9.60 -16.09 -3.57
C ASP A 131 8.06 -16.21 -3.50
N ALA A 132 7.35 -15.36 -4.24
CA ALA A 132 5.90 -15.32 -4.32
C ALA A 132 5.48 -15.16 -5.80
N PRO A 133 5.62 -16.21 -6.62
CA PRO A 133 5.14 -16.20 -8.01
C PRO A 133 3.60 -16.24 -8.08
N ALA A 134 3.05 -16.03 -9.27
CA ALA A 134 1.63 -16.22 -9.54
C ALA A 134 1.10 -17.57 -9.00
N GLY A 135 -0.11 -17.55 -8.43
CA GLY A 135 -0.73 -18.68 -7.74
C GLY A 135 -0.23 -18.91 -6.31
N SER A 136 0.73 -18.12 -5.82
CA SER A 136 1.09 -18.11 -4.40
C SER A 136 -0.14 -17.75 -3.55
N PHE A 137 -0.23 -18.33 -2.35
CA PHE A 137 -1.39 -18.21 -1.44
C PHE A 137 -2.71 -18.83 -1.95
N ALA A 138 -2.70 -19.64 -3.01
CA ALA A 138 -3.87 -20.39 -3.42
C ALA A 138 -4.32 -21.37 -2.33
N THR A 139 -5.57 -21.25 -1.87
CA THR A 139 -6.18 -22.20 -0.92
C THR A 139 -7.03 -23.24 -1.64
N GLY A 140 -7.54 -22.93 -2.83
CA GLY A 140 -8.46 -23.75 -3.60
C GLY A 140 -9.83 -23.94 -2.93
N ARG A 141 -10.13 -23.19 -1.86
CA ARG A 141 -11.40 -23.29 -1.12
C ARG A 141 -11.75 -22.00 -0.41
N VAL A 142 -13.04 -21.70 -0.40
CA VAL A 142 -13.63 -20.63 0.40
C VAL A 142 -13.59 -21.04 1.89
N PRO A 143 -13.05 -20.21 2.81
CA PRO A 143 -13.03 -20.52 4.23
C PRO A 143 -14.44 -20.49 4.82
N GLN A 144 -14.72 -21.38 5.78
CA GLN A 144 -16.00 -21.39 6.50
C GLN A 144 -15.93 -20.46 7.71
N ILE A 145 -16.78 -19.43 7.73
CA ILE A 145 -16.97 -18.52 8.85
C ILE A 145 -18.44 -18.57 9.25
N ASP A 146 -18.73 -19.15 10.42
CA ASP A 146 -20.11 -19.39 10.91
C ASP A 146 -20.71 -18.11 11.53
N ASP A 147 -20.83 -17.05 10.73
CA ASP A 147 -21.44 -15.79 11.12
C ASP A 147 -22.37 -15.27 9.99
N PRO A 148 -23.68 -15.13 10.25
CA PRO A 148 -24.63 -14.69 9.22
C PRO A 148 -24.42 -13.25 8.74
N ARG A 149 -23.53 -12.49 9.37
CA ARG A 149 -23.15 -11.14 8.95
C ARG A 149 -22.02 -11.12 7.91
N VAL A 150 -21.38 -12.27 7.68
CA VAL A 150 -20.25 -12.44 6.77
C VAL A 150 -20.74 -12.96 5.41
N GLU A 151 -20.36 -12.25 4.36
CA GLU A 151 -20.44 -12.70 2.97
C GLU A 151 -19.02 -12.92 2.45
N ILE A 152 -18.80 -13.99 1.68
CA ILE A 152 -17.53 -14.21 0.99
C ILE A 152 -17.81 -14.32 -0.50
N VAL A 153 -17.09 -13.52 -1.28
CA VAL A 153 -17.26 -13.33 -2.72
C VAL A 153 -16.05 -13.96 -3.43
N PRO A 154 -16.17 -15.22 -3.88
CA PRO A 154 -15.10 -15.86 -4.65
C PRO A 154 -15.02 -15.28 -6.07
N GLY A 155 -13.81 -14.95 -6.49
CA GLY A 155 -13.49 -14.52 -7.86
C GLY A 155 -12.41 -13.44 -7.90
N TRP A 156 -11.89 -13.17 -9.10
CA TRP A 156 -10.98 -12.05 -9.30
C TRP A 156 -11.69 -10.72 -9.05
N PHE A 157 -10.97 -9.70 -8.59
CA PHE A 157 -11.53 -8.36 -8.41
C PHE A 157 -12.17 -7.83 -9.70
N SER A 158 -11.57 -8.16 -10.85
CA SER A 158 -12.03 -7.68 -12.16
C SER A 158 -13.36 -8.29 -12.60
N ASP A 159 -13.73 -9.42 -11.99
CA ASP A 159 -15.01 -10.08 -12.21
C ASP A 159 -16.04 -9.70 -11.13
N THR A 160 -15.60 -9.35 -9.91
CA THR A 160 -16.45 -9.26 -8.72
C THR A 160 -16.77 -7.84 -8.28
N LEU A 161 -15.93 -6.86 -8.61
CA LEU A 161 -16.11 -5.45 -8.24
C LEU A 161 -16.97 -4.66 -9.24
N PRO A 162 -16.81 -4.80 -10.57
CA PRO A 162 -17.59 -4.00 -11.51
C PRO A 162 -19.11 -4.15 -11.31
N GLY A 163 -19.79 -3.03 -11.09
CA GLY A 163 -21.25 -2.99 -10.89
C GLY A 163 -21.73 -3.50 -9.53
N ARG A 164 -20.83 -3.84 -8.60
CA ARG A 164 -21.22 -4.28 -7.26
C ARG A 164 -21.72 -3.11 -6.42
N GLU A 165 -22.96 -3.20 -5.96
CA GLU A 165 -23.51 -2.27 -4.98
C GLU A 165 -23.19 -2.73 -3.55
N LEU A 166 -22.81 -1.78 -2.70
CA LEU A 166 -22.60 -2.05 -1.27
C LEU A 166 -23.93 -2.04 -0.52
N PRO A 167 -24.12 -2.94 0.47
CA PRO A 167 -25.32 -2.92 1.31
C PRO A 167 -25.40 -1.60 2.09
N PRO A 168 -26.62 -1.17 2.52
CA PRO A 168 -26.78 0.04 3.30
C PRO A 168 -25.94 0.02 4.58
N HIS A 169 -25.15 1.07 4.78
CA HIS A 169 -24.23 1.23 5.91
C HIS A 169 -24.07 2.71 6.27
N ASP A 170 -23.67 2.97 7.51
CA ASP A 170 -23.43 4.34 8.01
C ASP A 170 -21.93 4.63 8.16
N GLU A 171 -21.11 3.60 8.38
CA GLU A 171 -19.65 3.68 8.50
C GLU A 171 -19.03 2.60 7.63
N LEU A 172 -17.91 2.92 6.99
CA LEU A 172 -17.20 2.01 6.09
C LEU A 172 -15.77 1.79 6.60
N VAL A 173 -15.40 0.52 6.73
CA VAL A 173 -14.05 0.06 7.03
C VAL A 173 -13.58 -0.80 5.87
N VAL A 174 -12.38 -0.52 5.37
CA VAL A 174 -11.78 -1.25 4.25
C VAL A 174 -10.44 -1.79 4.69
N ASN A 175 -10.23 -3.09 4.52
CA ASN A 175 -8.96 -3.78 4.70
C ASN A 175 -8.45 -4.21 3.32
N VAL A 176 -7.33 -3.62 2.91
CA VAL A 176 -6.63 -3.94 1.66
C VAL A 176 -5.42 -4.79 2.01
N ASP A 177 -5.43 -6.05 1.58
CA ASP A 177 -4.38 -7.06 1.80
C ASP A 177 -4.15 -7.80 0.48
N CYS A 178 -3.73 -7.06 -0.54
CA CYS A 178 -3.74 -7.52 -1.93
C CYS A 178 -2.37 -7.95 -2.44
N ASP A 179 -1.31 -7.60 -1.70
CA ASP A 179 0.12 -7.76 -2.01
C ASP A 179 0.59 -6.99 -3.26
N LEU A 180 -0.09 -7.19 -4.40
CA LEU A 180 0.27 -6.68 -5.71
C LEU A 180 -0.24 -5.27 -5.99
N TYR A 181 0.62 -4.45 -6.62
CA TYR A 181 0.25 -3.14 -7.14
C TYR A 181 -1.03 -3.14 -7.99
N SER A 182 -1.16 -4.07 -8.94
CA SER A 182 -2.31 -4.12 -9.84
C SER A 182 -3.61 -4.40 -9.10
N SER A 183 -3.58 -5.34 -8.15
CA SER A 183 -4.73 -5.71 -7.35
C SER A 183 -5.14 -4.58 -6.40
N THR A 184 -4.19 -3.99 -5.69
CA THR A 184 -4.42 -2.83 -4.82
C THR A 184 -4.99 -1.64 -5.61
N ARG A 185 -4.40 -1.34 -6.78
CA ARG A 185 -4.87 -0.24 -7.64
C ARG A 185 -6.31 -0.47 -8.09
N GLU A 186 -6.65 -1.67 -8.52
CA GLU A 186 -8.00 -2.01 -8.96
C GLU A 186 -9.03 -1.86 -7.83
N VAL A 187 -8.68 -2.29 -6.61
CA VAL A 187 -9.50 -2.10 -5.40
C VAL A 187 -9.69 -0.62 -5.10
N LEU A 188 -8.61 0.18 -5.13
CA LEU A 188 -8.67 1.62 -4.85
C LEU A 188 -9.50 2.37 -5.91
N ASP A 189 -9.28 2.08 -7.19
CA ASP A 189 -10.05 2.67 -8.30
C ASP A 189 -11.56 2.37 -8.17
N TRP A 190 -11.92 1.16 -7.76
CA TRP A 190 -13.31 0.80 -7.48
C TRP A 190 -13.86 1.49 -6.22
N LEU A 191 -13.03 1.62 -5.19
CA LEU A 191 -13.41 2.19 -3.90
C LEU A 191 -13.76 3.68 -4.00
N GLU A 192 -13.21 4.41 -4.96
CA GLU A 192 -13.43 5.85 -5.17
C GLU A 192 -14.91 6.28 -5.06
N GLN A 193 -15.82 5.54 -5.70
CA GLN A 193 -17.25 5.86 -5.69
C GLN A 193 -17.95 5.59 -4.34
N HIS A 194 -17.29 4.85 -3.45
CA HIS A 194 -17.79 4.43 -2.15
C HIS A 194 -17.18 5.23 -0.99
N LEU A 195 -16.10 5.97 -1.23
CA LEU A 195 -15.44 6.79 -0.21
C LEU A 195 -16.36 7.90 0.30
N ARG A 196 -16.45 7.99 1.62
CA ARG A 196 -17.19 9.04 2.34
C ARG A 196 -16.37 9.54 3.51
N PRO A 197 -16.58 10.79 3.98
CA PRO A 197 -15.93 11.28 5.19
C PRO A 197 -16.14 10.31 6.36
N GLY A 198 -15.06 9.97 7.06
CA GLY A 198 -15.03 8.97 8.12
C GLY A 198 -14.78 7.53 7.65
N THR A 199 -14.61 7.28 6.34
CA THR A 199 -14.19 5.96 5.85
C THR A 199 -12.78 5.66 6.36
N LEU A 200 -12.61 4.47 6.93
CA LEU A 200 -11.34 4.00 7.45
C LEU A 200 -10.75 2.97 6.47
N VAL A 201 -9.54 3.24 5.97
CA VAL A 201 -8.85 2.38 5.00
C VAL A 201 -7.56 1.90 5.62
N TYR A 202 -7.44 0.59 5.78
CA TYR A 202 -6.28 -0.10 6.32
C TYR A 202 -5.56 -0.86 5.21
N PHE A 203 -4.23 -0.83 5.25
CA PHE A 203 -3.34 -1.53 4.33
C PHE A 203 -2.46 -2.53 5.11
N ASP A 204 -2.41 -3.80 4.69
CA ASP A 204 -1.70 -4.86 5.41
C ASP A 204 -0.21 -4.94 5.05
N ASP A 205 0.20 -4.72 3.80
CA ASP A 205 1.57 -5.03 3.38
C ASP A 205 2.31 -3.93 2.61
N LEU A 206 2.75 -2.91 3.35
CA LEU A 206 3.52 -1.78 2.83
C LEU A 206 5.03 -2.01 2.83
N PHE A 207 5.50 -3.22 2.49
CA PHE A 207 6.94 -3.54 2.47
C PHE A 207 7.62 -3.38 1.12
N ASP A 208 7.09 -3.90 0.02
CA ASP A 208 7.73 -3.76 -1.30
C ASP A 208 7.31 -2.45 -1.96
N HIS A 209 8.27 -1.56 -2.18
CA HIS A 209 8.07 -0.26 -2.82
C HIS A 209 7.27 -0.34 -4.13
N ASP A 210 7.45 -1.38 -4.95
CA ASP A 210 6.81 -1.47 -6.26
C ASP A 210 5.43 -2.15 -6.24
N ALA A 211 4.97 -2.60 -5.06
CA ALA A 211 3.78 -3.43 -4.90
C ALA A 211 2.61 -2.63 -4.30
N GLU A 212 1.91 -3.15 -3.28
CA GLU A 212 0.84 -2.43 -2.58
C GLU A 212 1.25 -1.00 -2.18
N LEU A 213 2.46 -0.82 -1.64
CA LEU A 213 3.00 0.48 -1.23
C LEU A 213 2.93 1.54 -2.35
N ARG A 214 3.28 1.16 -3.58
CA ARG A 214 3.22 2.08 -4.71
C ARG A 214 1.79 2.56 -4.98
N ALA A 215 0.83 1.65 -4.99
CA ALA A 215 -0.57 1.99 -5.25
C ALA A 215 -1.12 2.90 -4.14
N VAL A 216 -0.73 2.65 -2.88
CA VAL A 216 -1.09 3.51 -1.75
C VAL A 216 -0.51 4.91 -1.90
N TRP A 217 0.76 5.05 -2.29
CA TRP A 217 1.36 6.37 -2.52
C TRP A 217 0.74 7.13 -3.69
N GLU A 218 0.48 6.45 -4.81
CA GLU A 218 -0.25 7.06 -5.92
C GLU A 218 -1.64 7.54 -5.47
N TRP A 219 -2.32 6.80 -4.59
CA TRP A 219 -3.64 7.17 -4.06
C TRP A 219 -3.58 8.31 -3.04
N VAL A 220 -2.62 8.30 -2.12
CA VAL A 220 -2.40 9.38 -1.14
C VAL A 220 -2.05 10.69 -1.85
N ASP A 221 -1.19 10.64 -2.87
CA ASP A 221 -0.79 11.81 -3.66
C ASP A 221 -1.95 12.37 -4.51
N ALA A 222 -2.90 11.53 -4.92
CA ALA A 222 -4.13 11.96 -5.57
C ALA A 222 -5.13 12.62 -4.58
N HIS A 223 -4.95 12.40 -3.28
CA HIS A 223 -5.86 12.81 -2.21
C HIS A 223 -5.18 13.59 -1.06
N PRO A 224 -4.33 14.60 -1.34
CA PRO A 224 -3.45 15.19 -0.33
C PRO A 224 -4.18 15.92 0.79
N GLU A 225 -5.42 16.39 0.54
CA GLU A 225 -6.23 17.10 1.54
C GLU A 225 -7.31 16.23 2.19
N THR A 226 -7.62 15.07 1.60
CA THR A 226 -8.74 14.23 2.01
C THR A 226 -8.29 12.95 2.71
N VAL A 227 -7.03 12.54 2.60
CA VAL A 227 -6.52 11.34 3.25
C VAL A 227 -5.59 11.70 4.39
N ARG A 228 -5.87 11.18 5.59
CA ARG A 228 -5.07 11.44 6.79
C ARG A 228 -4.64 10.14 7.46
N PRO A 229 -3.35 9.96 7.83
CA PRO A 229 -2.94 8.85 8.65
C PRO A 229 -3.41 8.98 10.10
N LEU A 230 -3.95 7.88 10.62
CA LEU A 230 -4.42 7.77 12.00
C LEU A 230 -3.44 7.00 12.88
N SER A 231 -2.95 5.87 12.39
CA SER A 231 -1.98 5.02 13.09
C SER A 231 -1.29 4.08 12.12
N MET A 232 -0.23 3.43 12.59
CA MET A 232 0.48 2.39 11.87
C MET A 232 0.83 1.25 12.81
N ALA A 233 1.31 0.13 12.31
CA ALA A 233 1.95 -0.90 13.12
C ALA A 233 3.21 -1.43 12.42
N ARG A 234 4.10 -2.05 13.20
CA ARG A 234 5.38 -2.58 12.72
C ARG A 234 6.19 -1.56 11.90
N TRP A 235 6.17 -0.31 12.36
CA TRP A 235 6.91 0.79 11.73
C TRP A 235 6.49 1.07 10.29
N GLY A 236 5.19 0.97 10.02
CA GLY A 236 4.60 1.39 8.75
C GLY A 236 4.34 0.27 7.76
N GLN A 237 4.67 -1.00 8.08
CA GLN A 237 4.16 -2.15 7.31
C GLN A 237 2.63 -2.10 7.22
N HIS A 238 1.98 -1.80 8.34
CA HIS A 238 0.54 -1.64 8.43
C HIS A 238 0.22 -0.15 8.57
N LEU A 239 -0.75 0.35 7.81
CA LEU A 239 -1.12 1.76 7.85
C LEU A 239 -2.65 1.92 7.86
N LEU A 240 -3.14 2.70 8.81
CA LEU A 240 -4.54 3.10 8.88
C LEU A 240 -4.69 4.56 8.46
N LEU A 241 -5.51 4.78 7.44
CA LEU A 241 -5.87 6.07 6.90
C LEU A 241 -7.36 6.36 7.13
N GLU A 242 -7.70 7.63 7.30
CA GLU A 242 -9.07 8.14 7.32
C GLU A 242 -9.30 9.02 6.10
N TYR A 243 -10.38 8.75 5.36
CA TYR A 243 -10.88 9.62 4.31
C TYR A 243 -11.76 10.71 4.93
N ARG A 244 -11.49 11.97 4.59
CA ARG A 244 -12.09 13.17 5.15
C ARG A 244 -12.72 14.00 4.03
N THR A 245 -13.67 14.86 4.39
CA THR A 245 -14.19 15.86 3.45
C THR A 245 -13.05 16.76 2.99
N GLN A 246 -13.08 17.19 1.72
CA GLN A 246 -12.25 18.32 1.29
C GLN A 246 -12.48 19.51 2.23
N PRO A 247 -11.41 20.19 2.67
CA PRO A 247 -11.51 21.35 3.57
C PRO A 247 -12.35 22.50 3.00
#